data_AF-A0A1A7WVX5-F1
#
_entry.id   AF-A0A1A7WVX5-F1
#
_cell.length_a   1.000
_cell.length_b   1.000
_cell.length_c   1.000
_cell.angle_alpha   90.00
_cell.angle_beta   90.00
_cell.angle_gamma   90.00
#
_symmetry.space_group_name_H-M   'P 1'
#
loop_
_entity.id
_entity.type
_entity.pdbx_description
1 polymer ?
#
loop_
_entity_poly.entity_id
_entity_poly.type
_entity_poly.pdbx_seq_one_letter_code
_entity_poly.pdbx_strand_id
1 'polypeptide(L)'
;ALYRKEGNYPQRLEIKPWKAYRDLRNEAYGLLILEGKDWQRVRSAFQQKLMKPTEVVKLDGKINQVLVDMVDRIGKINVNGKIEDLYFELNKWSFETICLILYGKRFGLLQEEVNEEAMNFITAVKTMMSTFGMMMVTPVELHKGLNTKTWQDHTAAWDRIFSTAKVYIDKKLKRNSSRDP
;
A
#
# COMPACT_ATOMS: atom_id res chain seq x y z
N ALA A 1 -14.24 -7.08 -26.91
CA ALA A 1 -13.34 -7.30 -28.07
C ALA A 1 -11.87 -7.16 -27.71
N LEU A 2 -11.45 -6.13 -26.96
CA LEU A 2 -10.05 -5.90 -26.56
C LEU A 2 -9.44 -7.07 -25.75
N TYR A 3 -10.16 -7.59 -24.75
CA TYR A 3 -9.70 -8.71 -23.91
C TYR A 3 -9.30 -9.96 -24.73
N ARG A 4 -10.03 -10.28 -25.80
CA ARG A 4 -9.71 -11.44 -26.64
C ARG A 4 -8.46 -11.25 -27.51
N LYS A 5 -7.98 -10.00 -27.64
CA LYS A 5 -6.80 -9.62 -28.43
C LYS A 5 -5.63 -9.23 -27.53
N GLU A 6 -5.74 -9.37 -26.21
CA GLU A 6 -4.66 -9.02 -25.30
C GLU A 6 -3.47 -9.97 -25.49
N GLY A 7 -2.26 -9.41 -25.42
CA GLY A 7 -1.05 -10.21 -25.42
C GLY A 7 -0.80 -10.87 -24.06
N ASN A 8 0.17 -11.79 -24.02
CA ASN A 8 0.56 -12.50 -22.79
C ASN A 8 1.05 -11.57 -21.66
N TYR A 9 1.49 -10.35 -22.00
CA TYR A 9 2.00 -9.36 -21.07
C TYR A 9 1.32 -8.01 -21.34
N PRO A 10 0.09 -7.79 -20.82
CA PRO A 10 -0.61 -6.52 -21.02
C PRO A 10 0.14 -5.37 -20.34
N GLN A 11 0.34 -4.28 -21.08
CA GLN A 11 1.04 -3.09 -20.60
C GLN A 11 0.06 -1.97 -20.27
N ARG A 12 0.35 -1.24 -19.19
CA ARG A 12 -0.40 -0.06 -18.74
C ARG A 12 0.32 1.23 -19.11
N LEU A 13 -0.36 2.36 -18.88
CA LEU A 13 0.31 3.66 -18.91
C LEU A 13 1.42 3.68 -17.84
N GLU A 14 2.60 4.14 -18.25
CA GLU A 14 3.77 4.17 -17.38
C GLU A 14 3.63 5.22 -16.28
N ILE A 15 3.89 4.81 -15.03
CA ILE A 15 3.97 5.72 -13.88
C ILE A 15 5.43 6.12 -13.66
N LYS A 16 5.92 7.06 -14.47
CA LYS A 16 7.33 7.49 -14.47
C LYS A 16 7.85 7.96 -13.11
N PRO A 17 7.09 8.73 -12.29
CA PRO A 17 7.60 9.20 -11.01
C PRO A 17 7.98 8.08 -10.05
N TRP A 18 7.21 6.98 -10.07
CA TRP A 18 7.47 5.84 -9.21
C TRP A 18 8.72 5.09 -9.65
N LYS A 19 8.91 4.87 -10.96
CA LYS A 19 10.14 4.26 -11.51
C LYS A 19 11.36 5.12 -11.20
N ALA A 20 11.27 6.43 -11.40
CA ALA A 20 12.37 7.36 -11.11
C ALA A 20 12.83 7.32 -9.65
N TYR A 21 11.89 7.17 -8.70
CA TYR A 21 12.23 6.94 -7.28
C TYR A 21 12.94 5.59 -7.08
N ARG A 22 12.41 4.52 -7.69
CA ARG A 22 13.00 3.17 -7.59
C ARG A 22 14.43 3.14 -8.09
N ASP A 23 14.69 3.76 -9.24
CA ASP A 23 16.03 3.84 -9.82
C ASP A 23 16.97 4.68 -8.95
N LEU A 24 16.47 5.79 -8.38
CA LEU A 24 17.26 6.64 -7.49
C LEU A 24 17.70 5.90 -6.22
N ARG A 25 16.82 5.08 -5.64
CA ARG A 25 17.06 4.38 -4.36
C ARG A 25 17.51 2.92 -4.54
N ASN A 26 17.69 2.47 -5.78
CA ASN A 26 17.98 1.08 -6.10
C ASN A 26 16.97 0.09 -5.47
N GLU A 27 15.68 0.45 -5.51
CA GLU A 27 14.58 -0.38 -5.01
C GLU A 27 13.95 -1.16 -6.16
N ALA A 28 13.51 -2.39 -5.89
CA ALA A 28 12.85 -3.21 -6.91
C ALA A 28 11.49 -2.62 -7.34
N TYR A 29 11.12 -2.89 -8.60
CA TYR A 29 9.83 -2.53 -9.16
C TYR A 29 8.74 -3.52 -8.70
N GLY A 30 7.52 -3.01 -8.48
CA GLY A 30 6.35 -3.81 -8.13
C GLY A 30 5.41 -4.03 -9.30
N LEU A 31 4.36 -4.86 -9.11
CA LEU A 31 3.40 -5.26 -10.15
C LEU A 31 2.72 -4.11 -10.91
N LEU A 32 2.65 -2.91 -10.33
CA LEU A 32 2.03 -1.74 -10.96
C LEU A 32 2.92 -1.07 -12.00
N ILE A 33 4.24 -1.28 -11.94
CA ILE A 33 5.23 -0.61 -12.81
C ILE A 33 6.22 -1.60 -13.47
N LEU A 34 6.12 -2.89 -13.15
CA LEU A 34 6.77 -3.97 -13.89
C LEU A 34 6.02 -4.23 -15.19
N GLU A 35 6.77 -4.63 -16.23
CA GLU A 35 6.24 -4.98 -17.54
C GLU A 35 6.81 -6.34 -18.02
N GLY A 36 6.22 -6.90 -19.07
CA GLY A 36 6.75 -8.07 -19.75
C GLY A 36 6.90 -9.33 -18.89
N LYS A 37 8.00 -10.06 -19.08
CA LYS A 37 8.27 -11.33 -18.38
C LYS A 37 8.47 -11.15 -16.88
N ASP A 38 9.08 -10.05 -16.44
CA ASP A 38 9.25 -9.78 -15.01
C ASP A 38 7.93 -9.51 -14.31
N TRP A 39 7.03 -8.76 -14.96
CA TRP A 39 5.67 -8.62 -14.48
C TRP A 39 4.99 -9.98 -14.33
N GLN A 40 5.06 -10.84 -15.34
CA GLN A 40 4.43 -12.17 -15.30
C GLN A 40 5.02 -13.05 -14.20
N ARG A 41 6.34 -13.03 -14.01
CA ARG A 41 7.04 -13.80 -12.97
C ARG A 41 6.52 -13.43 -11.58
N VAL A 42 6.47 -12.14 -11.28
CA VAL A 42 5.97 -11.65 -9.98
C VAL A 42 4.46 -11.89 -9.88
N ARG A 43 3.69 -11.62 -10.94
CA ARG A 43 2.22 -11.78 -10.95
C ARG A 43 1.83 -13.22 -10.67
N SER A 44 2.53 -14.16 -11.29
CA SER A 44 2.29 -15.59 -11.15
C SER A 44 2.49 -16.08 -9.72
N ALA A 45 3.46 -15.52 -8.98
CA ALA A 45 3.67 -15.87 -7.58
C ALA A 45 2.56 -15.32 -6.67
N PHE A 46 2.25 -14.02 -6.80
CA PHE A 46 1.27 -13.35 -5.94
C PHE A 46 -0.17 -13.83 -6.16
N GLN A 47 -0.56 -14.11 -7.41
CA GLN A 47 -1.94 -14.53 -7.71
C GLN A 47 -2.33 -15.84 -7.01
N GLN A 48 -1.36 -16.74 -6.79
CA GLN A 48 -1.62 -18.02 -6.14
C GLN A 48 -2.04 -17.86 -4.68
N LYS A 49 -1.71 -16.72 -4.06
CA LYS A 49 -2.01 -16.41 -2.66
C LYS A 49 -3.12 -15.38 -2.48
N LEU A 50 -3.23 -14.43 -3.41
CA LEU A 50 -4.18 -13.31 -3.29
C LEU A 50 -5.45 -13.47 -4.11
N MET A 51 -5.48 -14.36 -5.11
CA MET A 51 -6.63 -14.51 -6.01
C MET A 51 -7.32 -15.88 -5.91
N LYS A 52 -6.73 -16.86 -5.21
CA LYS A 52 -7.35 -18.17 -5.00
C LYS A 52 -8.45 -18.07 -3.94
N PRO A 53 -9.70 -18.46 -4.23
CA PRO A 53 -10.78 -18.42 -3.24
C PRO A 53 -10.43 -19.16 -1.95
N THR A 54 -9.80 -20.33 -2.04
CA THR A 54 -9.38 -21.14 -0.88
C THR A 54 -8.35 -20.45 0.01
N GLU A 55 -7.55 -19.54 -0.53
CA GLU A 55 -6.57 -18.76 0.25
C GLU A 55 -7.21 -17.48 0.79
N VAL A 56 -8.08 -16.84 0.01
CA VAL A 56 -8.78 -15.60 0.39
C VAL A 56 -9.75 -15.84 1.54
N VAL A 57 -10.47 -16.96 1.54
CA VAL A 57 -11.41 -17.30 2.63
C VAL A 57 -10.69 -17.38 3.97
N LYS A 58 -9.42 -17.81 4.03
CA LYS A 58 -8.63 -17.86 5.28
C LYS A 58 -8.33 -16.48 5.88
N LEU A 59 -8.61 -15.39 5.15
CA LEU A 59 -8.43 -14.03 5.62
C LEU A 59 -9.65 -13.52 6.41
N ASP A 60 -10.78 -14.22 6.35
CA ASP A 60 -12.05 -13.83 6.97
C ASP A 60 -11.89 -13.51 8.46
N GLY A 61 -11.22 -14.36 9.24
CA GLY A 61 -11.05 -14.17 10.67
C GLY A 61 -10.27 -12.90 10.99
N LYS A 62 -9.26 -12.56 10.17
CA LYS A 62 -8.51 -11.31 10.32
C LYS A 62 -9.35 -10.09 9.97
N ILE A 63 -10.12 -10.18 8.88
CA ILE A 63 -10.99 -9.08 8.45
C ILE A 63 -12.08 -8.83 9.49
N ASN A 64 -12.71 -9.90 9.98
CA ASN A 64 -13.77 -9.84 11.00
C ASN A 64 -13.27 -9.23 12.30
N GLN A 65 -12.03 -9.53 12.73
CA GLN A 65 -11.43 -8.87 13.90
C GLN A 65 -11.37 -7.35 13.75
N VAL A 66 -10.92 -6.86 12.59
CA VAL A 66 -10.83 -5.41 12.34
C VAL A 66 -12.20 -4.78 12.15
N LEU A 67 -13.18 -5.52 11.61
CA LEU A 67 -14.56 -5.06 11.47
C LEU A 67 -15.26 -4.88 12.82
N VAL A 68 -15.05 -5.78 13.78
CA VAL A 68 -15.58 -5.61 15.15
C VAL A 68 -15.10 -4.29 15.74
N ASP A 69 -13.80 -4.01 15.66
CA ASP A 69 -13.23 -2.75 16.15
C ASP A 69 -13.78 -1.52 15.40
N MET A 70 -14.07 -1.66 14.10
CA MET A 70 -14.68 -0.59 13.31
C MET A 70 -16.12 -0.30 13.74
N VAL A 71 -16.92 -1.34 14.02
CA VAL A 71 -18.30 -1.18 14.50
C VAL A 71 -18.30 -0.50 15.87
N ASP A 72 -17.41 -0.92 16.77
CA ASP A 72 -17.25 -0.28 18.08
C ASP A 72 -16.87 1.20 17.94
N ARG A 73 -15.93 1.49 17.04
CA ARG A 73 -15.51 2.87 16.75
C ARG A 73 -16.66 3.71 16.19
N ILE A 74 -17.43 3.18 15.24
CA ILE A 74 -18.63 3.84 14.69
C ILE A 74 -19.61 4.15 15.81
N GLY A 75 -19.86 3.22 16.73
CA GLY A 75 -20.75 3.44 17.87
C GLY A 75 -20.35 4.61 18.75
N LYS A 76 -19.05 4.90 18.87
CA LYS A 76 -18.50 6.02 19.66
C LYS A 76 -18.52 7.36 18.93
N ILE A 77 -18.22 7.37 17.63
CA ILE A 77 -18.08 8.62 16.86
C ILE A 77 -19.38 9.06 16.17
N ASN A 78 -20.39 8.20 16.18
CA ASN A 78 -21.69 8.51 15.60
C ASN A 78 -22.47 9.47 16.52
N VAL A 79 -22.80 10.64 15.99
CA VAL A 79 -23.67 11.62 16.64
C VAL A 79 -24.96 11.73 15.83
N ASN A 80 -26.06 11.18 16.37
CA ASN A 80 -27.40 11.22 15.76
C ASN A 80 -27.47 10.71 14.31
N GLY A 81 -26.77 9.62 14.02
CA GLY A 81 -26.70 9.00 12.70
C GLY A 81 -25.67 9.64 11.75
N LYS A 82 -24.83 10.55 12.24
CA LYS A 82 -23.82 11.25 11.44
C LYS A 82 -22.41 11.03 11.98
N ILE A 83 -21.48 10.87 11.05
CA ILE A 83 -20.04 10.78 11.30
C ILE A 83 -19.41 11.92 10.50
N GLU A 84 -18.67 12.79 11.18
CA GLU A 84 -18.13 14.03 10.59
C GLU A 84 -17.23 13.78 9.37
N ASP A 85 -16.27 12.85 9.49
CA ASP A 85 -15.38 12.44 8.38
C ASP A 85 -15.41 10.93 8.18
N LEU A 86 -16.52 10.43 7.66
CA LEU A 86 -16.69 9.00 7.34
C LEU A 86 -15.60 8.50 6.37
N TYR A 87 -15.15 9.34 5.43
CA TYR A 87 -14.13 8.95 4.46
C TYR A 87 -12.80 8.64 5.15
N PHE A 88 -12.37 9.49 6.07
CA PHE A 88 -11.15 9.27 6.83
C PHE A 88 -11.25 8.01 7.71
N GLU A 89 -12.41 7.76 8.31
CA GLU A 89 -12.64 6.57 9.14
C GLU A 89 -12.62 5.27 8.33
N LEU A 90 -13.21 5.28 7.12
CA LEU A 90 -13.11 4.15 6.19
C LEU A 90 -11.67 3.92 5.69
N ASN A 91 -10.87 4.98 5.53
CA ASN A 91 -9.45 4.84 5.19
C ASN A 91 -8.65 4.20 6.33
N LYS A 92 -8.91 4.55 7.59
CA LYS A 92 -8.28 3.89 8.76
C LYS A 92 -8.62 2.40 8.80
N TRP A 93 -9.90 2.06 8.63
CA TRP A 93 -10.34 0.66 8.57
C TRP A 93 -9.67 -0.13 7.45
N SER A 94 -9.68 0.43 6.23
CA SER A 94 -9.03 -0.19 5.06
C SER A 94 -7.54 -0.43 5.30
N PHE A 95 -6.87 0.57 5.87
CA PHE A 95 -5.45 0.49 6.19
C PHE A 95 -5.13 -0.56 7.27
N GLU A 96 -5.87 -0.55 8.38
CA GLU A 96 -5.71 -1.51 9.48
C GLU A 96 -5.91 -2.94 8.96
N THR A 97 -6.93 -3.14 8.13
CA THR A 97 -7.26 -4.44 7.51
C THR A 97 -6.12 -4.94 6.63
N ILE A 98 -5.67 -4.14 5.66
CA ILE A 98 -4.64 -4.59 4.72
C ILE A 98 -3.28 -4.80 5.42
N CYS A 99 -2.96 -4.00 6.43
CA CYS A 99 -1.76 -4.19 7.23
C CYS A 99 -1.79 -5.49 8.06
N LEU A 100 -2.94 -5.85 8.63
CA LEU A 100 -3.09 -7.13 9.33
C LEU A 100 -2.96 -8.32 8.36
N ILE A 101 -3.45 -8.20 7.13
CA ILE A 101 -3.32 -9.22 6.10
C ILE A 101 -1.85 -9.35 5.66
N LEU A 102 -1.23 -8.25 5.24
CA LEU A 102 0.11 -8.23 4.65
C LEU A 102 1.21 -8.49 5.69
N TYR A 103 1.16 -7.81 6.83
CA TYR A 103 2.22 -7.85 7.84
C TYR A 103 1.87 -8.73 9.04
N GLY A 104 0.60 -9.06 9.25
CA GLY A 104 0.18 -9.78 10.45
C GLY A 104 0.30 -8.94 11.72
N LYS A 105 0.22 -7.61 11.59
CA LYS A 105 0.30 -6.65 12.69
C LYS A 105 -0.91 -5.70 12.69
N ARG A 106 -1.44 -5.45 13.88
CA ARG A 106 -2.41 -4.39 14.17
C ARG A 106 -1.65 -3.08 14.41
N PHE A 107 -2.07 -2.00 13.73
CA PHE A 107 -1.47 -0.67 13.87
C PHE A 107 -2.24 0.22 14.84
N GLY A 108 -3.44 -0.20 15.22
CA GLY A 108 -4.23 0.48 16.23
C GLY A 108 -4.97 1.72 15.73
N LEU A 109 -5.18 1.82 14.41
CA LEU A 109 -5.80 3.01 13.82
C LEU A 109 -7.26 3.24 14.24
N LEU A 110 -7.92 2.20 14.73
CA LEU A 110 -9.32 2.25 15.15
C LEU A 110 -9.50 2.52 16.66
N GLN A 111 -8.41 2.55 17.43
CA GLN A 111 -8.44 2.88 18.85
C GLN A 111 -8.52 4.40 19.08
N GLU A 112 -8.80 4.82 20.32
CA GLU A 112 -8.85 6.24 20.69
C GLU A 112 -7.47 6.89 20.57
N GLU A 113 -6.43 6.22 21.09
CA GLU A 113 -5.05 6.62 20.92
C GLU A 113 -4.44 5.95 19.69
N VAL A 114 -4.18 6.74 18.65
CA VAL A 114 -3.57 6.23 17.42
C VAL A 114 -2.06 6.29 17.50
N ASN A 115 -1.41 5.18 17.16
CA ASN A 115 0.05 5.11 17.09
C ASN A 115 0.63 6.12 16.07
N GLU A 116 1.56 6.97 16.52
CA GLU A 116 2.24 7.97 15.71
C GLU A 116 2.93 7.39 14.47
N GLU A 117 3.52 6.18 14.58
CA GLU A 117 4.13 5.46 13.47
C GLU A 117 3.11 5.17 12.35
N ALA A 118 1.90 4.75 12.73
CA ALA A 118 0.82 4.44 11.79
C ALA A 118 0.33 5.70 11.08
N MET A 119 0.16 6.80 11.82
CA MET A 119 -0.19 8.10 11.26
C MET A 119 0.87 8.61 10.29
N ASN A 120 2.15 8.50 10.67
CA ASN A 120 3.26 8.89 9.82
C ASN A 120 3.29 8.09 8.51
N PHE A 121 2.97 6.79 8.54
CA PHE A 121 2.87 5.99 7.33
C PHE A 121 1.69 6.39 6.44
N ILE A 122 0.49 6.60 7.02
CA ILE A 122 -0.68 7.06 6.26
C ILE A 122 -0.38 8.41 5.60
N THR A 123 0.20 9.35 6.34
CA THR A 123 0.59 10.66 5.82
C THR A 123 1.60 10.52 4.68
N ALA A 124 2.60 9.64 4.81
CA ALA A 124 3.55 9.37 3.73
C ALA A 124 2.85 8.83 2.46
N VAL A 125 1.90 7.89 2.61
CA VAL A 125 1.11 7.40 1.46
C VAL A 125 0.29 8.51 0.82
N LYS A 126 -0.38 9.36 1.62
CA LYS A 126 -1.14 10.51 1.11
C LYS A 126 -0.24 11.51 0.36
N THR A 127 0.91 11.85 0.91
CA THR A 127 1.89 12.76 0.28
C THR A 127 2.44 12.16 -1.02
N MET A 128 2.76 10.86 -1.03
CA MET A 128 3.20 10.17 -2.24
C MET A 128 2.11 10.23 -3.33
N MET A 129 0.84 9.99 -2.96
CA MET A 129 -0.30 10.05 -3.88
C MET A 129 -0.57 11.47 -4.40
N SER A 130 -0.41 12.51 -3.60
CA SER A 130 -0.63 13.90 -4.06
C SER A 130 0.50 14.41 -4.95
N THR A 131 1.75 14.02 -4.66
CA THR A 131 2.93 14.50 -5.38
C THR A 131 3.15 13.81 -6.73
N PHE A 132 2.80 12.53 -6.89
CA PHE A 132 2.99 11.85 -8.18
C PHE A 132 2.09 12.43 -9.28
N GLY A 133 0.87 12.83 -8.95
CA GLY A 133 -0.08 13.38 -9.92
C GLY A 133 0.46 14.63 -10.62
N MET A 134 1.13 15.51 -9.88
CA MET A 134 1.82 16.68 -10.46
C MET A 134 2.92 16.27 -11.43
N MET A 135 3.75 15.29 -11.05
CA MET A 135 4.87 14.80 -11.87
C MET A 135 4.46 13.83 -13.00
N MET A 136 3.17 13.55 -13.15
CA MET A 136 2.62 12.88 -14.34
C MET A 136 2.33 13.87 -15.47
N VAL A 137 2.10 15.16 -15.13
CA VAL A 137 1.84 16.22 -16.11
C VAL A 137 3.16 16.84 -16.58
N THR A 138 4.00 17.24 -15.64
CA THR A 138 5.35 17.75 -15.91
C THR A 138 6.37 16.61 -15.83
N PRO A 139 7.31 16.49 -16.78
CA PRO A 139 8.28 15.39 -16.80
C PRO A 139 9.03 15.24 -15.47
N VAL A 140 9.06 14.03 -14.91
CA VAL A 140 9.74 13.76 -13.63
C VAL A 140 11.23 14.06 -13.71
N GLU A 141 11.85 13.91 -14.88
CA GLU A 141 13.26 14.18 -15.13
C GLU A 141 13.60 15.65 -14.84
N LEU A 142 12.67 16.57 -15.16
CA LEU A 142 12.81 17.99 -14.85
C LEU A 142 12.71 18.23 -13.34
N HIS A 143 11.71 17.62 -12.69
CA HIS A 143 11.53 17.71 -11.24
C HIS A 143 12.73 17.20 -10.45
N LYS A 144 13.32 16.08 -10.92
CA LYS A 144 14.52 15.47 -10.37
C LYS A 144 15.76 16.34 -10.64
N GLY A 145 15.94 16.81 -11.87
CA GLY A 145 17.10 17.62 -12.27
C GLY A 145 17.17 18.97 -11.56
N LEU A 146 16.02 19.62 -11.35
CA LEU A 146 15.91 20.88 -10.60
C LEU A 146 15.76 20.69 -9.09
N ASN A 147 15.72 19.43 -8.60
CA ASN A 147 15.46 19.08 -7.21
C ASN A 147 14.28 19.85 -6.59
N THR A 148 13.16 19.91 -7.31
CA THR A 148 11.97 20.68 -6.89
C THR A 148 11.41 20.19 -5.56
N LYS A 149 10.66 21.04 -4.84
CA LYS A 149 10.00 20.65 -3.58
C LYS A 149 9.08 19.43 -3.75
N THR A 150 8.35 19.35 -4.86
CA THR A 150 7.52 18.18 -5.21
C THR A 150 8.33 16.90 -5.29
N TRP A 151 9.52 16.94 -5.90
CA TRP A 151 10.42 15.78 -5.97
C TRP A 151 10.95 15.39 -4.58
N GLN A 152 11.39 16.37 -3.80
CA GLN A 152 11.86 16.14 -2.42
C GLN A 152 10.77 15.49 -1.56
N ASP A 153 9.55 16.01 -1.60
CA ASP A 153 8.42 15.47 -0.83
C ASP A 153 8.03 14.08 -1.30
N HIS A 154 8.03 13.83 -2.62
CA HIS A 154 7.75 12.52 -3.17
C HIS A 154 8.79 11.48 -2.74
N THR A 155 10.08 11.82 -2.80
CA THR A 155 11.17 10.93 -2.41
C THR A 155 11.16 10.65 -0.91
N ALA A 156 10.98 11.66 -0.07
CA ALA A 156 10.88 11.50 1.39
C ALA A 156 9.66 10.65 1.79
N ALA A 157 8.52 10.87 1.14
CA ALA A 157 7.31 10.08 1.36
C ALA A 157 7.55 8.60 1.02
N TRP A 158 8.16 8.31 -0.13
CA TRP A 158 8.52 6.94 -0.48
C TRP A 158 9.55 6.33 0.47
N ASP A 159 10.59 7.07 0.87
CA ASP A 159 11.61 6.58 1.82
C ASP A 159 10.94 6.16 3.15
N ARG A 160 9.94 6.90 3.61
CA ARG A 160 9.15 6.55 4.80
C ARG A 160 8.29 5.29 4.58
N ILE A 161 7.67 5.15 3.41
CA ILE A 161 6.90 3.95 3.04
C ILE A 161 7.81 2.72 3.02
N PHE A 162 8.97 2.81 2.37
CA PHE A 162 9.93 1.70 2.23
C PHE A 162 10.52 1.29 3.57
N SER A 163 11.03 2.24 4.35
CA SER A 163 11.61 1.96 5.67
C SER A 163 10.62 1.24 6.59
N THR A 164 9.37 1.69 6.61
CA THR A 164 8.32 1.08 7.44
C THR A 164 7.94 -0.32 6.93
N ALA A 165 7.68 -0.48 5.63
CA ALA A 165 7.28 -1.76 5.04
C ALA A 165 8.37 -2.84 5.19
N LYS A 166 9.65 -2.48 4.98
CA LYS A 166 10.79 -3.39 5.13
C LYS A 166 10.88 -3.96 6.54
N VAL A 167 10.75 -3.12 7.58
CA VAL A 167 10.76 -3.57 8.98
C VAL A 167 9.71 -4.65 9.24
N TYR A 168 8.49 -4.47 8.71
CA TYR A 168 7.41 -5.42 8.93
C TYR A 168 7.53 -6.70 8.11
N ILE A 169 8.01 -6.59 6.87
CA ILE A 169 8.32 -7.75 6.03
C ILE A 169 9.42 -8.57 6.68
N ASP A 170 10.52 -7.95 7.11
CA ASP A 170 11.65 -8.63 7.74
C ASP A 170 11.25 -9.34 9.04
N LYS A 171 10.44 -8.69 9.89
CA LYS A 171 9.87 -9.30 11.11
C LYS A 171 9.03 -10.54 10.76
N LYS A 172 8.20 -10.46 9.71
CA LYS A 172 7.37 -11.58 9.28
C LYS A 172 8.19 -12.72 8.69
N LEU A 173 9.22 -12.43 7.90
CA LEU A 173 10.14 -13.42 7.34
C LEU A 173 10.89 -14.14 8.46
N LYS A 174 11.48 -13.41 9.42
CA LYS A 174 12.18 -13.99 10.57
C LYS A 174 11.30 -14.91 11.42
N ARG A 175 10.03 -14.54 11.61
CA ARG A 175 9.06 -15.35 12.37
C ARG A 175 8.68 -16.64 11.63
N ASN A 176 8.63 -16.60 10.30
CA ASN A 176 8.32 -17.79 9.51
C ASN A 176 9.51 -18.74 9.45
N SER A 177 10.73 -18.23 9.28
CA SER A 177 11.95 -19.05 9.28
C SER A 177 12.25 -19.74 10.61
N SER A 178 11.71 -19.23 11.72
CA SER A 178 11.82 -19.85 13.05
C SER A 178 10.70 -20.85 13.36
N ARG A 179 9.72 -20.99 12.45
CA ARG A 179 8.60 -21.94 12.57
C ARG A 179 8.77 -23.18 11.68
N ASP A 180 9.76 -23.20 10.80
CA ASP A 180 10.15 -24.38 10.02
C ASP A 180 11.23 -25.15 10.79
N PRO A 181 10.98 -26.40 11.24
CA PRO A 181 12.02 -27.34 11.66
C PRO A 181 12.80 -27.89 10.46
#